data_AF-A0A0G0VN05-F1
#
_entry.id   AF-A0A0G0VN05-F1
#
_cell.length_a   1.000
_cell.length_b   1.000
_cell.length_c   1.000
_cell.angle_alpha   90.00
_cell.angle_beta   90.00
_cell.angle_gamma   90.00
#
_symmetry.space_group_name_H-M   'P 1'
#
loop_
_entity.id
_entity.type
_entity.pdbx_description
1 polymer ?
#
loop_
_entity_poly.entity_id
_entity_poly.type
_entity_poly.pdbx_seq_one_letter_code
_entity_poly.pdbx_strand_id
1 'polypeptide(L)'
;LEYPGSTLLGINKMLASKEYRKKVVANVKDPIVKAFWVDEFAKYADKFATEATAAIQNKIGQFISNNLIRNIIGQPKSTLDIRKIMDEGKILLVNISRGRIGEDASRLLGALLVTKIQLAAMSRVDIPEPERRDFFLYVDEFQHFATESFANILSEARKFHLGLIMAHQYIKQMEEPVRDAVFGNVGTIISFRVGAEDAEFLEKWFAPDFMMADIVNLGKQSIYLKLMINGISSRGFSASTLQRFSKPEITFRDDIIAASRKTYANPKADVEKAIAEWAGSSGEESVGGEEERERRPRRDYGESFGGGRGQRFPDHGRDDRGRDDRFYRDERRDNRPPVPSAPRPIVQNQSAPASLESALSSGPVNFKGKRMKISERVPKPKKEVDTGELKKILEESLKK
;
A
#
# COMPACT_ATOMS: atom_id res chain seq x y z
N LEU A 1 -22.46 7.16 11.26
CA LEU A 1 -21.67 7.60 12.43
C LEU A 1 -22.66 7.99 13.51
N GLU A 2 -22.44 7.56 14.75
CA GLU A 2 -23.37 7.79 15.87
C GLU A 2 -23.22 9.19 16.49
N TYR A 3 -22.02 9.78 16.44
CA TYR A 3 -21.78 11.17 16.82
C TYR A 3 -21.80 12.09 15.58
N PRO A 4 -22.76 13.04 15.48
CA PRO A 4 -22.89 13.93 14.32
C PRO A 4 -21.64 14.78 14.08
N GLY A 5 -21.32 15.04 12.81
CA GLY A 5 -20.22 15.94 12.46
C GLY A 5 -18.81 15.42 12.77
N SER A 6 -18.67 14.17 13.23
CA SER A 6 -17.37 13.60 13.59
C SER A 6 -16.47 13.33 12.40
N THR A 7 -15.17 13.55 12.60
CA THR A 7 -14.11 13.30 11.62
C THR A 7 -12.95 12.57 12.28
N LEU A 8 -11.97 12.10 11.48
CA LEU A 8 -10.75 11.48 12.03
C LEU A 8 -9.97 12.43 12.97
N LEU A 9 -10.17 13.74 12.83
CA LEU A 9 -9.56 14.73 13.73
C LEU A 9 -10.04 14.59 15.17
N GLY A 10 -11.28 14.12 15.35
CA GLY A 10 -11.90 13.93 16.65
C GLY A 10 -11.28 12.81 17.48
N ILE A 11 -10.50 11.90 16.89
CA ILE A 11 -9.88 10.77 17.60
C ILE A 11 -8.91 11.29 18.66
N ASN A 12 -8.01 12.21 18.32
CA ASN A 12 -7.05 12.75 19.29
C ASN A 12 -7.77 13.47 20.45
N LYS A 13 -8.85 14.20 20.17
CA LYS A 13 -9.68 14.83 21.22
C LYS A 13 -10.39 13.80 22.08
N MET A 14 -10.89 12.72 21.49
CA MET A 14 -11.53 11.61 22.20
C MET A 14 -10.57 10.91 23.18
N LEU A 15 -9.29 10.78 22.79
CA LEU A 15 -8.26 10.16 23.61
C LEU A 15 -7.70 11.11 24.69
N ALA A 16 -7.62 12.41 24.42
CA ALA A 16 -7.03 13.39 25.34
C ALA A 16 -8.05 14.09 26.27
N SER A 17 -9.24 14.46 25.78
CA SER A 17 -10.22 15.26 26.54
C SER A 17 -11.32 14.38 27.13
N LYS A 18 -11.41 14.35 28.47
CA LYS A 18 -12.48 13.64 29.21
C LYS A 18 -13.87 14.22 28.92
N GLU A 19 -13.97 15.54 28.71
CA GLU A 19 -15.25 16.22 28.41
C GLU A 19 -15.77 15.89 27.02
N TYR A 20 -14.90 16.02 26.00
CA TYR A 20 -15.26 15.65 24.64
C TYR A 20 -15.64 14.17 24.56
N ARG A 21 -14.89 13.31 25.26
CA ARG A 21 -15.22 11.89 25.39
C ARG A 21 -16.61 11.66 25.95
N LYS A 22 -16.99 12.30 27.05
CA LYS A 22 -18.34 12.17 27.62
C LYS A 22 -19.43 12.56 26.61
N LYS A 23 -19.24 13.66 25.87
CA LYS A 23 -20.16 14.10 24.80
C LYS A 23 -20.33 13.03 23.70
N VAL A 24 -19.21 12.43 23.25
CA VAL A 24 -19.23 11.37 22.22
C VAL A 24 -19.89 10.09 22.75
N VAL A 25 -19.48 9.61 23.93
CA VAL A 25 -19.96 8.34 24.52
C VAL A 25 -21.45 8.40 24.86
N ALA A 26 -22.00 9.57 25.16
CA ALA A 26 -23.44 9.76 25.36
C ALA A 26 -24.27 9.39 24.12
N ASN A 27 -23.70 9.50 22.92
CA ASN A 27 -24.35 9.19 21.65
C ASN A 27 -24.11 7.75 21.18
N VAL A 28 -23.26 6.99 21.88
CA VAL A 28 -22.93 5.60 21.50
C VAL A 28 -24.10 4.67 21.82
N LYS A 29 -24.57 3.94 20.80
CA LYS A 29 -25.71 3.03 20.93
C LYS A 29 -25.30 1.62 21.32
N ASP A 30 -24.13 1.17 20.87
CA ASP A 30 -23.60 -0.15 21.18
C ASP A 30 -23.21 -0.23 22.67
N PRO A 31 -23.86 -1.10 23.47
CA PRO A 31 -23.60 -1.19 24.90
C PRO A 31 -22.18 -1.71 25.22
N ILE A 32 -21.58 -2.53 24.36
CA ILE A 32 -20.23 -3.08 24.57
C ILE A 32 -19.19 -1.97 24.37
N VAL A 33 -19.31 -1.19 23.29
CA VAL A 33 -18.43 -0.05 23.04
C VAL A 33 -18.57 0.99 24.14
N LYS A 34 -19.80 1.25 24.59
CA LYS A 34 -20.08 2.19 25.68
C LYS A 34 -19.46 1.72 27.00
N ALA A 35 -19.59 0.43 27.34
CA ALA A 35 -19.00 -0.16 28.54
C ALA A 35 -17.47 -0.05 28.53
N PHE A 36 -16.81 -0.28 27.39
CA PHE A 36 -15.36 -0.06 27.28
C PHE A 36 -14.98 1.37 27.70
N TRP A 37 -15.67 2.39 27.20
CA TRP A 37 -15.32 3.79 27.51
C TRP A 37 -15.67 4.21 28.94
N VAL A 38 -16.77 3.70 29.50
CA VAL A 38 -17.28 4.10 30.83
C VAL A 38 -16.66 3.26 31.95
N ASP A 39 -16.48 1.96 31.74
CA ASP A 39 -16.13 1.01 32.79
C ASP A 39 -14.70 0.49 32.72
N GLU A 40 -14.06 0.54 31.55
CA GLU A 40 -12.67 0.09 31.37
C GLU A 40 -11.71 1.26 31.23
N PHE A 41 -11.82 2.03 30.13
CA PHE A 41 -10.91 3.14 29.82
C PHE A 41 -10.94 4.22 30.91
N ALA A 42 -12.11 4.51 31.50
CA ALA A 42 -12.22 5.50 32.56
C ALA A 42 -11.50 5.10 33.86
N LYS A 43 -11.24 3.81 34.07
CA LYS A 43 -10.49 3.28 35.23
C LYS A 43 -8.99 3.25 35.00
N TYR A 44 -8.52 3.47 33.78
CA TYR A 44 -7.08 3.51 33.51
C TYR A 44 -6.44 4.67 34.28
N ALA A 45 -5.30 4.39 34.92
CA ALA A 45 -4.45 5.45 35.44
C ALA A 45 -3.99 6.36 34.29
N ASP A 46 -3.90 7.68 34.51
CA ASP A 46 -3.62 8.63 33.42
C ASP A 46 -2.32 8.31 32.67
N LYS A 47 -1.30 7.78 33.36
CA LYS A 47 -0.04 7.32 32.75
C LYS A 47 -0.24 6.13 31.81
N PHE A 48 -0.98 5.11 32.27
CA PHE A 48 -1.29 3.93 31.46
C PHE A 48 -2.17 4.28 30.27
N ALA A 49 -3.17 5.16 30.44
CA ALA A 49 -4.00 5.63 29.33
C ALA A 49 -3.18 6.36 28.26
N THR A 50 -2.20 7.17 28.67
CA THR A 50 -1.29 7.85 27.73
C THR A 50 -0.44 6.85 26.96
N GLU A 51 0.17 5.87 27.66
CA GLU A 51 0.97 4.83 27.02
C GLU A 51 0.15 3.95 26.06
N ALA A 52 -1.05 3.53 26.48
CA ALA A 52 -1.96 2.71 25.68
C ALA A 52 -2.45 3.42 24.41
N THR A 53 -2.58 4.76 24.44
CA THR A 53 -3.12 5.54 23.32
C THR A 53 -2.05 6.15 22.41
N ALA A 54 -0.78 6.19 22.86
CA ALA A 54 0.33 6.81 22.14
C ALA A 54 0.51 6.27 20.72
N ALA A 55 0.39 4.94 20.53
CA ALA A 55 0.55 4.33 19.21
C ALA A 55 -0.54 4.79 18.21
N ILE A 56 -1.78 4.94 18.68
CA ILE A 56 -2.90 5.42 17.87
C ILE A 56 -2.71 6.91 17.54
N GLN A 57 -2.37 7.72 18.54
CA GLN A 57 -2.13 9.15 18.38
C GLN A 57 -0.96 9.43 17.43
N ASN A 58 0.11 8.63 17.48
CA ASN A 58 1.24 8.77 16.55
C ASN A 58 0.83 8.50 15.11
N LYS A 59 0.05 7.43 14.87
CA LYS A 59 -0.46 7.12 13.52
C LYS A 59 -1.40 8.20 13.02
N ILE A 60 -2.41 8.57 13.80
CA ILE A 60 -3.38 9.62 13.43
C ILE A 60 -2.71 10.99 13.30
N GLY A 61 -1.75 11.31 14.16
CA GLY A 61 -0.98 12.54 14.12
C GLY A 61 -0.25 12.74 12.78
N GLN A 62 0.29 11.66 12.19
CA GLN A 62 0.90 11.71 10.86
C GLN A 62 -0.11 12.05 9.75
N PHE A 63 -1.37 11.63 9.87
CA PHE A 63 -2.42 12.02 8.91
C PHE A 63 -2.82 13.50 9.07
N ILE A 64 -2.89 13.99 10.31
CA ILE A 64 -3.41 15.32 10.63
C ILE A 64 -2.35 16.42 10.43
N SER A 65 -1.07 16.09 10.57
CA SER A 65 0.04 17.04 10.43
C SER A 65 0.16 17.60 9.02
N ASN A 66 -0.17 16.80 8.00
CA ASN A 66 -0.16 17.23 6.61
C ASN A 66 -1.47 17.97 6.26
N ASN A 67 -1.38 19.26 5.94
CA ASN A 67 -2.54 20.10 5.61
C ASN A 67 -3.42 19.52 4.49
N LEU A 68 -2.81 18.91 3.45
CA LEU A 68 -3.56 18.32 2.34
C LEU A 68 -4.38 17.13 2.80
N ILE A 69 -3.78 16.20 3.56
CA ILE A 69 -4.49 15.05 4.10
C ILE A 69 -5.55 15.49 5.09
N ARG A 70 -5.20 16.41 6.01
CA ARG A 70 -6.13 16.97 7.00
C ARG A 70 -7.36 17.56 6.33
N ASN A 71 -7.19 18.29 5.23
CA ASN A 71 -8.32 18.86 4.49
C ASN A 71 -9.18 17.78 3.80
N ILE A 72 -8.60 16.65 3.40
CA ILE A 72 -9.36 15.53 2.82
C ILE A 72 -10.17 14.79 3.91
N ILE A 73 -9.52 14.40 5.00
CA ILE A 73 -10.14 13.53 6.03
C ILE A 73 -10.89 14.30 7.14
N GLY A 74 -10.64 15.60 7.24
CA GLY A 74 -11.23 16.50 8.24
C GLY A 74 -12.61 17.01 7.86
N GLN A 75 -13.20 16.50 6.78
CA GLN A 75 -14.55 16.85 6.35
C GLN A 75 -15.56 15.85 6.94
N PRO A 76 -16.64 16.31 7.60
CA PRO A 76 -17.65 15.43 8.20
C PRO A 76 -18.36 14.49 7.22
N LYS A 77 -18.50 14.91 5.96
CA LYS A 77 -19.15 14.16 4.90
C LYS A 77 -18.24 14.05 3.69
N SER A 78 -18.01 12.83 3.23
CA SER A 78 -17.34 12.58 1.95
C SER A 78 -18.28 12.98 0.80
N THR A 79 -17.75 13.72 -0.16
CA THR A 79 -18.40 13.99 -1.45
C THR A 79 -18.18 12.87 -2.46
N LEU A 80 -17.24 11.95 -2.16
CA LEU A 80 -16.92 10.79 -2.99
C LEU A 80 -17.58 9.54 -2.42
N ASP A 81 -18.39 8.90 -3.26
CA ASP A 81 -18.98 7.58 -3.03
C ASP A 81 -18.38 6.59 -4.04
N ILE A 82 -17.40 5.81 -3.58
CA ILE A 82 -16.70 4.84 -4.43
C ILE A 82 -17.66 3.73 -4.86
N ARG A 83 -18.59 3.32 -4.01
CA ARG A 83 -19.56 2.28 -4.35
C ARG A 83 -20.42 2.73 -5.53
N LYS A 84 -20.96 3.93 -5.46
CA LYS A 84 -21.72 4.54 -6.57
C LYS A 84 -20.88 4.69 -7.84
N ILE A 85 -19.61 5.08 -7.72
CA ILE A 85 -18.67 5.17 -8.85
C ILE A 85 -18.51 3.82 -9.56
N MET A 86 -18.37 2.73 -8.78
CA MET A 86 -18.21 1.38 -9.31
C MET A 86 -19.49 0.90 -10.02
N ASP A 87 -20.64 1.05 -9.38
CA ASP A 87 -21.93 0.56 -9.91
C ASP A 87 -22.36 1.33 -11.16
N GLU A 88 -22.15 2.65 -11.20
CA GLU A 88 -22.47 3.49 -12.35
C GLU A 88 -21.42 3.39 -13.47
N GLY A 89 -20.29 2.70 -13.23
CA GLY A 89 -19.19 2.55 -14.20
C GLY A 89 -18.47 3.86 -14.51
N LYS A 90 -18.30 4.72 -13.50
CA LYS A 90 -17.55 5.98 -13.63
C LYS A 90 -16.05 5.74 -13.62
N ILE A 91 -15.30 6.73 -14.11
CA ILE A 91 -13.84 6.75 -14.06
C ILE A 91 -13.38 7.56 -12.86
N LEU A 92 -12.59 6.95 -11.98
CA LEU A 92 -11.92 7.61 -10.86
C LEU A 92 -10.43 7.75 -11.15
N LEU A 93 -9.96 8.99 -11.28
CA LEU A 93 -8.54 9.30 -11.43
C LEU A 93 -7.99 9.83 -10.11
N VAL A 94 -7.00 9.13 -9.57
CA VAL A 94 -6.33 9.51 -8.33
C VAL A 94 -4.90 9.91 -8.62
N ASN A 95 -4.56 11.16 -8.32
CA ASN A 95 -3.17 11.65 -8.40
C ASN A 95 -2.59 11.80 -7.00
N ILE A 96 -1.75 10.83 -6.61
CA ILE A 96 -0.99 10.81 -5.35
C ILE A 96 0.51 10.94 -5.61
N SER A 97 0.92 11.81 -6.53
CA SER A 97 2.34 12.01 -6.83
C SER A 97 3.15 12.41 -5.59
N ARG A 98 4.10 11.54 -5.20
CA ARG A 98 5.03 11.73 -4.07
C ARG A 98 5.71 13.09 -4.07
N GLY A 99 6.17 13.55 -5.24
CA GLY A 99 6.85 14.84 -5.38
C GLY A 99 5.96 16.06 -5.04
N ARG A 100 4.63 15.90 -5.09
CA ARG A 100 3.68 16.98 -4.76
C ARG A 100 3.17 16.91 -3.33
N ILE A 101 2.90 15.71 -2.80
CA ILE A 101 2.21 15.55 -1.51
C ILE A 101 3.12 15.05 -0.38
N GLY A 102 4.33 14.58 -0.70
CA GLY A 102 5.25 13.92 0.23
C GLY A 102 5.08 12.40 0.21
N GLU A 103 6.15 11.67 0.53
CA GLU A 103 6.18 10.20 0.48
C GLU A 103 5.21 9.57 1.48
N ASP A 104 5.32 9.91 2.77
CA ASP A 104 4.46 9.36 3.82
C ASP A 104 2.99 9.67 3.54
N ALA A 105 2.70 10.91 3.17
CA ALA A 105 1.36 11.35 2.86
C ALA A 105 0.76 10.59 1.66
N SER A 106 1.56 10.38 0.61
CA SER A 106 1.17 9.58 -0.55
C SER A 106 0.86 8.15 -0.17
N ARG A 107 1.73 7.51 0.62
CA ARG A 107 1.56 6.14 1.06
C ARG A 107 0.29 5.96 1.90
N LEU A 108 0.08 6.86 2.86
CA LEU A 108 -1.09 6.84 3.73
C LEU A 108 -2.40 7.07 2.96
N LEU A 109 -2.44 8.07 2.07
CA LEU A 109 -3.62 8.35 1.28
C LEU A 109 -3.93 7.23 0.28
N GLY A 110 -2.89 6.66 -0.36
CA GLY A 110 -3.06 5.53 -1.26
C GLY A 110 -3.58 4.28 -0.53
N ALA A 111 -3.02 3.95 0.64
CA ALA A 111 -3.50 2.84 1.46
C ALA A 111 -4.97 3.04 1.86
N LEU A 112 -5.35 4.25 2.30
CA LEU A 112 -6.74 4.57 2.64
C LEU A 112 -7.68 4.38 1.44
N LEU A 113 -7.28 4.84 0.25
CA LEU A 113 -8.08 4.74 -0.97
C LEU A 113 -8.25 3.29 -1.40
N VAL A 114 -7.19 2.49 -1.37
CA VAL A 114 -7.25 1.04 -1.65
C VAL A 114 -8.22 0.35 -0.70
N THR A 115 -8.10 0.58 0.61
CA THR A 115 -9.03 0.00 1.59
C THR A 115 -10.46 0.45 1.34
N LYS A 116 -10.69 1.71 0.96
CA LYS A 116 -12.03 2.20 0.62
C LYS A 116 -12.59 1.53 -0.64
N ILE A 117 -11.76 1.29 -1.66
CA ILE A 117 -12.15 0.56 -2.88
C ILE A 117 -12.48 -0.91 -2.54
N GLN A 118 -11.67 -1.55 -1.70
CA GLN A 118 -11.95 -2.90 -1.22
C GLN A 118 -13.31 -2.98 -0.52
N LEU A 119 -13.56 -2.11 0.46
CA LEU A 119 -14.82 -2.12 1.20
C LEU A 119 -16.02 -1.81 0.29
N ALA A 120 -15.85 -0.93 -0.70
CA ALA A 120 -16.86 -0.64 -1.71
C ALA A 120 -17.11 -1.84 -2.64
N ALA A 121 -16.07 -2.59 -3.00
CA ALA A 121 -16.22 -3.81 -3.80
C ALA A 121 -16.92 -4.91 -2.99
N MET A 122 -16.49 -5.13 -1.74
CA MET A 122 -17.06 -6.15 -0.85
C MET A 122 -18.52 -5.87 -0.51
N SER A 123 -18.90 -4.60 -0.40
CA SER A 123 -20.29 -4.25 -0.14
C SER A 123 -21.20 -4.66 -1.30
N ARG A 124 -20.69 -4.97 -2.51
CA ARG A 124 -21.48 -5.41 -3.69
C ARG A 124 -22.10 -6.80 -3.53
N VAL A 125 -21.93 -7.42 -2.36
CA VAL A 125 -22.60 -8.66 -1.98
C VAL A 125 -24.12 -8.58 -2.10
N ASP A 126 -24.69 -7.37 -1.99
CA ASP A 126 -26.11 -7.08 -2.15
C ASP A 126 -26.62 -7.08 -3.61
N ILE A 127 -25.72 -7.02 -4.60
CA ILE A 127 -26.05 -7.13 -6.03
C ILE A 127 -25.80 -8.58 -6.48
N PRO A 128 -26.71 -9.25 -7.22
CA PRO A 128 -26.44 -10.56 -7.82
C PRO A 128 -25.17 -10.55 -8.68
N GLU A 129 -24.34 -11.60 -8.59
CA GLU A 129 -23.04 -11.65 -9.28
C GLU A 129 -23.11 -11.31 -10.79
N PRO A 130 -24.06 -11.85 -11.59
CA PRO A 130 -24.15 -11.53 -13.02
C PRO A 130 -24.51 -10.08 -13.35
N GLU A 131 -25.08 -9.34 -12.39
CA GLU A 131 -25.47 -7.94 -12.54
C GLU A 131 -24.36 -6.98 -12.10
N ARG A 132 -23.30 -7.50 -11.45
CA ARG A 132 -22.17 -6.68 -11.01
C ARG A 132 -21.38 -6.21 -12.21
N ARG A 133 -21.22 -4.90 -12.32
CA ARG A 133 -20.37 -4.29 -13.35
C ARG A 133 -18.90 -4.45 -13.02
N ASP A 134 -18.10 -4.84 -13.99
CA ASP A 134 -16.65 -4.90 -13.84
C ASP A 134 -16.05 -3.53 -13.54
N PHE A 135 -15.19 -3.49 -12.54
CA PHE A 135 -14.42 -2.30 -12.18
C PHE A 135 -12.94 -2.66 -12.15
N PHE A 136 -12.12 -1.89 -12.87
CA PHE A 136 -10.69 -2.15 -13.00
C PHE A 136 -9.88 -1.12 -12.22
N LEU A 137 -9.12 -1.61 -11.23
CA LEU A 137 -8.20 -0.80 -10.44
C LEU A 137 -6.79 -0.92 -10.99
N TYR A 138 -6.30 0.16 -11.60
CA TYR A 138 -4.93 0.31 -12.05
C TYR A 138 -4.11 0.98 -10.95
N VAL A 139 -3.07 0.28 -10.48
CA VAL A 139 -2.15 0.78 -9.46
C VAL A 139 -0.76 0.85 -10.05
N ASP A 140 -0.32 2.07 -10.32
CA ASP A 140 1.07 2.35 -10.66
C ASP A 140 1.93 2.35 -9.38
N GLU A 141 3.18 1.89 -9.50
CA GLU A 141 4.10 1.71 -8.37
C GLU A 141 3.46 0.97 -7.18
N PHE A 142 2.87 -0.18 -7.47
CA PHE A 142 2.08 -1.01 -6.54
C PHE A 142 2.77 -1.26 -5.19
N GLN A 143 4.08 -1.42 -5.16
CA GLN A 143 4.86 -1.66 -3.94
C GLN A 143 4.66 -0.57 -2.87
N HIS A 144 4.26 0.64 -3.26
CA HIS A 144 3.98 1.72 -2.32
C HIS A 144 2.67 1.54 -1.55
N PHE A 145 1.78 0.67 -2.02
CA PHE A 145 0.47 0.41 -1.44
C PHE A 145 0.27 -1.07 -1.08
N ALA A 146 1.30 -1.89 -1.31
CA ALA A 146 1.37 -3.31 -1.06
C ALA A 146 1.39 -3.61 0.45
N THR A 147 0.20 -3.59 1.08
CA THR A 147 0.01 -4.03 2.48
C THR A 147 -0.56 -5.44 2.52
N GLU A 148 -0.50 -6.10 3.68
CA GLU A 148 -1.18 -7.40 3.89
C GLU A 148 -2.69 -7.33 3.59
N SER A 149 -3.33 -6.19 3.86
CA SER A 149 -4.73 -5.99 3.48
C SER A 149 -4.95 -6.07 1.97
N PHE A 150 -3.97 -5.60 1.18
CA PHE A 150 -4.00 -5.72 -0.28
C PHE A 150 -3.88 -7.18 -0.72
N ALA A 151 -3.05 -7.99 -0.06
CA ALA A 151 -2.96 -9.43 -0.32
C ALA A 151 -4.33 -10.13 -0.18
N ASN A 152 -5.13 -9.75 0.82
CA ASN A 152 -6.50 -10.26 0.96
C ASN A 152 -7.42 -9.81 -0.18
N ILE A 153 -7.27 -8.58 -0.67
CA ILE A 153 -8.01 -8.10 -1.85
C ILE A 153 -7.73 -9.01 -3.05
N LEU A 154 -6.46 -9.34 -3.30
CA LEU A 154 -6.07 -10.15 -4.46
C LEU A 154 -6.76 -11.51 -4.50
N SER A 155 -6.92 -12.15 -3.34
CA SER A 155 -7.58 -13.46 -3.22
C SER A 155 -9.11 -13.38 -3.32
N GLU A 156 -9.72 -12.26 -2.94
CA GLU A 156 -11.18 -12.14 -2.82
C GLU A 156 -11.85 -11.24 -3.87
N ALA A 157 -11.12 -10.38 -4.57
CA ALA A 157 -11.69 -9.34 -5.43
C ALA A 157 -12.51 -9.90 -6.61
N ARG A 158 -12.20 -11.12 -7.06
CA ARG A 158 -12.82 -11.74 -8.24
C ARG A 158 -14.33 -11.90 -8.11
N LYS A 159 -14.83 -12.44 -6.98
CA LYS A 159 -16.29 -12.60 -6.73
C LYS A 159 -17.02 -11.26 -6.73
N PHE A 160 -16.30 -10.18 -6.47
CA PHE A 160 -16.85 -8.83 -6.47
C PHE A 160 -16.68 -8.11 -7.80
N HIS A 161 -16.22 -8.72 -8.90
CA HIS A 161 -16.00 -8.03 -10.18
C HIS A 161 -15.06 -6.81 -10.05
N LEU A 162 -14.03 -6.95 -9.21
CA LEU A 162 -12.92 -6.00 -9.11
C LEU A 162 -11.67 -6.62 -9.76
N GLY A 163 -11.29 -6.11 -10.93
CA GLY A 163 -10.06 -6.48 -11.63
C GLY A 163 -8.89 -5.62 -11.17
N LEU A 164 -7.75 -6.25 -10.87
CA LEU A 164 -6.55 -5.55 -10.38
C LEU A 164 -5.48 -5.58 -11.46
N ILE A 165 -4.92 -4.41 -11.77
CA ILE A 165 -3.80 -4.24 -12.67
C ILE A 165 -2.71 -3.50 -11.89
N MET A 166 -1.61 -4.20 -11.62
CA MET A 166 -0.54 -3.72 -10.76
C MET A 166 0.73 -3.58 -11.58
N ALA A 167 1.30 -2.38 -11.62
CA ALA A 167 2.62 -2.14 -12.18
C ALA A 167 3.62 -1.97 -11.03
N HIS A 168 4.76 -2.64 -11.13
CA HIS A 168 5.86 -2.52 -10.17
C HIS A 168 7.19 -2.62 -10.92
N GLN A 169 8.24 -2.00 -10.38
CA GLN A 169 9.56 -1.97 -11.03
C GLN A 169 10.48 -3.11 -10.57
N TYR A 170 10.46 -3.43 -9.28
CA TYR A 170 11.36 -4.43 -8.67
C TYR A 170 10.56 -5.38 -7.78
N ILE A 171 10.79 -6.70 -7.91
CA ILE A 171 10.03 -7.68 -7.12
C ILE A 171 10.42 -7.59 -5.64
N LYS A 172 11.71 -7.36 -5.35
CA LYS A 172 12.25 -7.25 -3.98
C LYS A 172 11.72 -6.07 -3.16
N GLN A 173 11.02 -5.10 -3.78
CA GLN A 173 10.38 -4.00 -3.05
C GLN A 173 9.09 -4.42 -2.34
N MET A 174 8.51 -5.57 -2.72
CA MET A 174 7.36 -6.13 -2.04
C MET A 174 7.83 -6.97 -0.85
N GLU A 175 7.11 -6.85 0.28
CA GLU A 175 7.27 -7.79 1.38
C GLU A 175 6.87 -9.20 0.92
N GLU A 176 7.56 -10.22 1.44
CA GLU A 176 7.41 -11.61 1.03
C GLU A 176 5.95 -12.11 1.05
N PRO A 177 5.14 -11.86 2.09
CA PRO A 177 3.73 -12.27 2.10
C PRO A 177 2.92 -11.66 0.96
N VAL A 178 3.19 -10.39 0.62
CA VAL A 178 2.47 -9.69 -0.46
C VAL A 178 2.92 -10.19 -1.83
N ARG A 179 4.23 -10.39 -2.01
CA ARG A 179 4.79 -10.99 -3.24
C ARG A 179 4.14 -12.34 -3.51
N ASP A 180 4.09 -13.21 -2.51
CA ASP A 180 3.55 -14.56 -2.66
C ASP A 180 2.05 -14.53 -2.95
N ALA A 181 1.30 -13.62 -2.32
CA ALA A 181 -0.12 -13.40 -2.62
C ALA A 181 -0.36 -12.85 -4.04
N VAL A 182 0.49 -11.94 -4.52
CA VAL A 182 0.43 -11.42 -5.90
C VAL A 182 0.65 -12.55 -6.88
N PHE A 183 1.79 -13.22 -6.82
CA PHE A 183 2.15 -14.25 -7.79
C PHE A 183 1.28 -15.50 -7.68
N GLY A 184 0.70 -15.78 -6.51
CA GLY A 184 -0.26 -16.88 -6.32
C GLY A 184 -1.64 -16.62 -6.93
N ASN A 185 -2.05 -15.35 -7.11
CA ASN A 185 -3.41 -15.00 -7.56
C ASN A 185 -3.46 -14.34 -8.95
N VAL A 186 -2.35 -13.84 -9.49
CA VAL A 186 -2.34 -13.21 -10.82
C VAL A 186 -2.47 -14.26 -11.92
N GLY A 187 -3.53 -14.13 -12.72
CA GLY A 187 -3.71 -14.99 -13.90
C GLY A 187 -2.89 -14.53 -15.11
N THR A 188 -2.59 -13.23 -15.20
CA THR A 188 -1.86 -12.64 -16.32
C THR A 188 -0.59 -11.97 -15.82
N ILE A 189 0.53 -12.31 -16.44
CA ILE A 189 1.84 -11.71 -16.16
C ILE A 189 2.31 -11.04 -17.45
N ILE A 190 2.72 -9.78 -17.34
CA ILE A 190 3.35 -9.02 -18.42
C ILE A 190 4.70 -8.54 -17.90
N SER A 191 5.77 -8.98 -18.55
CA SER A 191 7.14 -8.61 -18.22
C SER A 191 7.71 -7.69 -19.29
N PHE A 192 8.20 -6.54 -18.85
CA PHE A 192 9.10 -5.69 -19.62
C PHE A 192 10.55 -6.10 -19.35
N ARG A 193 11.51 -5.38 -19.93
CA ARG A 193 12.91 -5.55 -19.54
C ARG A 193 13.09 -5.26 -18.04
N VAL A 194 13.62 -6.23 -17.31
CA VAL A 194 13.98 -6.13 -15.89
C VAL A 194 15.45 -6.47 -15.64
N GLY A 195 15.92 -6.26 -14.41
CA GLY A 195 17.27 -6.65 -13.99
C GLY A 195 17.43 -8.17 -13.84
N ALA A 196 18.68 -8.61 -13.69
CA ALA A 196 19.05 -10.02 -13.58
C ALA A 196 18.29 -10.76 -12.46
N GLU A 197 18.22 -10.19 -11.27
CA GLU A 197 17.58 -10.84 -10.11
C GLU A 197 16.07 -11.05 -10.32
N ASP A 198 15.36 -10.06 -10.86
CA ASP A 198 13.94 -10.20 -11.17
C ASP A 198 13.72 -11.15 -12.36
N ALA A 199 14.63 -11.16 -13.34
CA ALA A 199 14.58 -12.09 -14.47
C ALA A 199 14.74 -13.55 -14.03
N GLU A 200 15.61 -13.85 -13.06
CA GLU A 200 15.77 -15.19 -12.48
C GLU A 200 14.48 -15.65 -11.79
N PHE A 201 13.78 -14.74 -11.11
CA PHE A 201 12.47 -15.05 -10.53
C PHE A 201 11.42 -15.31 -11.61
N LEU A 202 11.36 -14.44 -12.63
CA LEU A 202 10.36 -14.50 -13.70
C LEU A 202 10.57 -15.66 -14.67
N GLU A 203 11.80 -16.13 -14.86
CA GLU A 203 12.12 -17.30 -15.69
C GLU A 203 11.28 -18.51 -15.27
N LYS A 204 11.05 -18.72 -13.96
CA LYS A 204 10.21 -19.81 -13.43
C LYS A 204 8.76 -19.73 -13.92
N TRP A 205 8.27 -18.53 -14.21
CA TRP A 205 6.90 -18.27 -14.69
C TRP A 205 6.77 -18.41 -16.21
N PHE A 206 7.85 -18.10 -16.93
CA PHE A 206 7.92 -18.13 -18.39
C PHE A 206 8.54 -19.41 -18.95
N ALA A 207 9.11 -20.27 -18.11
CA ALA A 207 9.65 -21.54 -18.55
C ALA A 207 8.56 -22.43 -19.19
N PRO A 208 8.91 -23.19 -20.25
CA PRO A 208 10.23 -23.29 -20.89
C PRO A 208 10.47 -22.28 -22.01
N ASP A 209 9.53 -21.36 -22.26
CA ASP A 209 9.50 -20.53 -23.47
C ASP A 209 10.57 -19.41 -23.46
N PHE A 210 10.86 -18.83 -22.28
CA PHE A 210 11.87 -17.78 -22.13
C PHE A 210 12.80 -18.06 -20.95
N MET A 211 14.08 -17.76 -21.16
CA MET A 211 15.12 -17.84 -20.13
C MET A 211 15.39 -16.45 -19.55
N MET A 212 16.08 -16.41 -18.41
CA MET A 212 16.51 -15.18 -17.74
C MET A 212 17.21 -14.21 -18.72
N ALA A 213 18.09 -14.73 -19.57
CA ALA A 213 18.84 -13.94 -20.55
C ALA A 213 17.93 -13.24 -21.58
N ASP A 214 16.80 -13.86 -21.96
CA ASP A 214 15.86 -13.26 -22.90
C ASP A 214 15.16 -12.06 -22.26
N ILE A 215 14.74 -12.21 -20.99
CA ILE A 215 14.03 -11.17 -20.24
C ILE A 215 14.91 -9.93 -20.01
N VAL A 216 16.19 -10.13 -19.65
CA VAL A 216 17.15 -9.03 -19.44
C VAL A 216 17.46 -8.28 -20.74
N ASN A 217 17.44 -8.97 -21.89
CA ASN A 217 17.78 -8.41 -23.19
C ASN A 217 16.57 -7.87 -23.96
N LEU A 218 15.38 -7.84 -23.36
CA LEU A 218 14.17 -7.31 -23.99
C LEU A 218 14.38 -5.87 -24.52
N GLY A 219 14.00 -5.67 -25.78
CA GLY A 219 14.03 -4.36 -26.42
C GLY A 219 13.01 -3.38 -25.82
N LYS A 220 13.21 -2.09 -26.10
CA LYS A 220 12.23 -1.05 -25.75
C LYS A 220 10.89 -1.37 -26.42
N GLN A 221 9.78 -1.26 -25.67
CA GLN A 221 8.41 -1.56 -26.14
C GLN A 221 8.16 -3.02 -26.52
N SER A 222 9.10 -3.93 -26.26
CA SER A 222 8.88 -5.37 -26.33
C SER A 222 8.52 -5.91 -24.95
N ILE A 223 7.62 -6.88 -24.92
CA ILE A 223 7.15 -7.54 -23.71
C ILE A 223 7.10 -9.05 -23.90
N TYR A 224 7.26 -9.78 -22.79
CA TYR A 224 6.83 -11.17 -22.69
C TYR A 224 5.58 -11.24 -21.83
N LEU A 225 4.62 -12.06 -22.23
CA LEU A 225 3.37 -12.20 -21.51
C LEU A 225 2.90 -13.64 -21.45
N LYS A 226 2.16 -13.91 -20.37
CA LYS A 226 1.45 -15.15 -20.12
C LYS A 226 0.05 -14.76 -19.72
N LEU A 227 -0.95 -15.25 -20.45
CA LEU A 227 -2.35 -14.89 -20.25
C LEU A 227 -3.10 -16.01 -19.53
N MET A 228 -4.15 -15.64 -18.81
CA MET A 228 -5.19 -16.57 -18.37
C MET A 228 -6.36 -16.48 -19.35
N ILE A 229 -6.53 -17.48 -20.20
CA ILE A 229 -7.61 -17.52 -21.20
C ILE A 229 -8.58 -18.62 -20.78
N ASN A 230 -9.83 -18.25 -20.47
CA ASN A 230 -10.87 -19.18 -20.03
C ASN A 230 -10.44 -20.07 -18.85
N GLY A 231 -9.66 -19.52 -17.91
CA GLY A 231 -9.16 -20.25 -16.74
C GLY A 231 -7.95 -21.15 -17.02
N ILE A 232 -7.40 -21.13 -18.24
CA ILE A 232 -6.22 -21.89 -18.63
C ILE A 232 -5.06 -20.92 -18.87
N SER A 233 -3.90 -21.21 -18.27
CA SER A 233 -2.69 -20.42 -18.50
C SER A 233 -2.13 -20.72 -19.89
N SER A 234 -1.85 -19.67 -20.66
CA SER A 234 -1.20 -19.80 -21.97
C SER A 234 0.28 -20.17 -21.82
N ARG A 235 0.90 -20.57 -22.93
CA ARG A 235 2.37 -20.51 -23.04
C ARG A 235 2.85 -19.05 -22.96
N GLY A 236 4.12 -18.86 -22.63
CA GLY A 236 4.75 -17.56 -22.77
C GLY A 236 4.85 -17.17 -24.24
N PHE A 237 4.57 -15.91 -24.57
CA PHE A 237 4.82 -15.39 -25.91
C PHE A 237 5.25 -13.92 -25.86
N SER A 238 5.86 -13.46 -26.96
CA SER A 238 6.31 -12.08 -27.10
C SER A 238 5.24 -11.21 -27.75
N ALA A 239 5.23 -9.93 -27.40
CA ALA A 239 4.44 -8.92 -28.08
C ALA A 239 5.15 -7.56 -28.05
N SER A 240 4.60 -6.60 -28.79
CA SER A 240 5.01 -5.20 -28.74
C SER A 240 3.91 -4.34 -28.16
N THR A 241 4.27 -3.33 -27.38
CA THR A 241 3.31 -2.36 -26.85
C THR A 241 2.79 -1.45 -27.94
N LEU A 242 1.58 -0.93 -27.75
CA LEU A 242 1.03 0.12 -28.61
C LEU A 242 1.91 1.36 -28.60
N GLN A 243 2.00 2.04 -29.75
CA GLN A 243 2.62 3.36 -29.81
C GLN A 243 1.76 4.39 -29.08
N ARG A 244 2.40 5.46 -28.61
CA ARG A 244 1.69 6.57 -27.97
C ARG A 244 0.73 7.19 -28.98
N PHE A 245 -0.56 7.22 -28.65
CA PHE A 245 -1.56 7.90 -29.46
C PHE A 245 -1.20 9.38 -29.63
N SER A 246 -1.46 9.92 -30.83
CA SER A 246 -1.38 11.36 -31.07
C SER A 246 -2.34 12.09 -30.13
N LYS A 247 -1.94 13.27 -29.67
CA LYS A 247 -2.86 14.10 -28.88
C LYS A 247 -4.04 14.45 -29.78
N PRO A 248 -5.28 14.33 -29.30
CA PRO A 248 -6.43 14.79 -30.07
C PRO A 248 -6.32 16.31 -30.28
N GLU A 249 -6.79 16.79 -31.44
CA GLU A 249 -6.79 18.22 -31.76
C GLU A 249 -7.66 19.02 -30.79
N ILE A 250 -8.77 18.41 -30.35
CA ILE A 250 -9.72 18.99 -29.40
C ILE A 250 -9.58 18.28 -28.05
N THR A 251 -9.51 19.05 -26.97
CA THR A 251 -9.44 18.53 -25.60
C THR A 251 -10.44 19.25 -24.70
N PHE A 252 -11.21 18.48 -23.93
CA PHE A 252 -12.16 18.98 -22.93
C PHE A 252 -11.59 18.92 -21.51
N ARG A 253 -10.26 18.88 -21.38
CA ARG A 253 -9.58 18.64 -20.10
C ARG A 253 -10.04 19.60 -19.00
N ASP A 254 -10.05 20.90 -19.30
CA ASP A 254 -10.33 21.91 -18.29
C ASP A 254 -11.83 21.96 -17.94
N ASP A 255 -12.71 21.72 -18.91
CA ASP A 255 -14.16 21.56 -18.69
C ASP A 255 -14.47 20.35 -17.79
N ILE A 256 -13.83 19.21 -18.05
CA ILE A 256 -13.97 17.99 -17.23
C ILE A 256 -13.50 18.26 -15.80
N ILE A 257 -12.36 18.94 -15.63
CA ILE A 257 -11.84 19.30 -14.30
C ILE A 257 -12.80 20.25 -13.59
N ALA A 258 -13.33 21.26 -14.28
CA ALA A 258 -14.26 22.23 -13.72
C ALA A 258 -15.59 21.56 -13.30
N ALA A 259 -16.17 20.73 -14.15
CA ALA A 259 -17.39 19.98 -13.86
C ALA A 259 -17.20 19.01 -12.68
N SER A 260 -16.06 18.30 -12.65
CA SER A 260 -15.71 17.39 -11.55
C SER A 260 -15.57 18.14 -10.22
N ARG A 261 -14.86 19.28 -10.21
CA ARG A 261 -14.73 20.12 -9.00
C ARG A 261 -16.07 20.66 -8.51
N LYS A 262 -16.92 21.12 -9.42
CA LYS A 262 -18.27 21.62 -9.06
C LYS A 262 -19.14 20.53 -8.43
N THR A 263 -18.96 19.27 -8.82
CA THR A 263 -19.80 18.16 -8.37
C THR A 263 -19.26 17.49 -7.11
N TYR A 264 -17.94 17.31 -7.00
CA TYR A 264 -17.31 16.44 -6.01
C TYR A 264 -16.33 17.15 -5.08
N ALA A 265 -16.06 18.45 -5.24
CA ALA A 265 -15.08 19.16 -4.42
C ALA A 265 -15.71 20.29 -3.61
N ASN A 266 -15.14 20.55 -2.44
CA ASN A 266 -15.42 21.73 -1.64
C ASN A 266 -14.26 22.74 -1.79
N PRO A 267 -14.53 24.05 -1.76
CA PRO A 267 -13.47 25.06 -1.77
C PRO A 267 -12.53 24.87 -0.58
N LYS A 268 -11.22 24.93 -0.85
CA LYS A 268 -10.18 24.71 0.16
C LYS A 268 -10.33 25.66 1.36
N ALA A 269 -10.62 26.94 1.09
CA ALA A 269 -10.75 27.96 2.14
C ALA A 269 -11.90 27.64 3.12
N ASP A 270 -13.03 27.16 2.60
CA ASP A 270 -14.19 26.82 3.44
C ASP A 270 -13.90 25.60 4.32
N VAL A 271 -13.21 24.59 3.76
CA VAL A 271 -12.77 23.41 4.52
C VAL A 271 -11.78 23.80 5.61
N GLU A 272 -10.80 24.64 5.30
CA GLU A 272 -9.80 25.11 6.28
C GLU A 272 -10.45 25.93 7.39
N LYS A 273 -11.41 26.80 7.05
CA LYS A 273 -12.20 27.57 8.01
C LYS A 273 -12.99 26.65 8.94
N ALA A 274 -13.74 25.68 8.39
CA ALA A 274 -14.52 24.73 9.18
C ALA A 274 -13.64 23.88 10.13
N ILE A 275 -12.46 23.45 9.66
CA ILE A 275 -11.51 22.71 10.50
C ILE A 275 -10.95 23.60 11.62
N ALA A 276 -10.64 24.87 11.33
CA ALA A 276 -10.15 25.82 12.31
C ALA A 276 -11.22 26.15 13.37
N GLU A 277 -12.46 26.39 12.96
CA GLU A 277 -13.60 26.59 13.86
C GLU A 277 -13.81 25.35 14.75
N TRP A 278 -13.80 24.15 14.17
CA TRP A 278 -13.90 22.90 14.94
C TRP A 278 -12.73 22.71 15.91
N ALA A 279 -11.52 23.18 15.58
CA ALA A 279 -10.37 23.14 16.47
C ALA A 279 -10.49 24.17 17.62
N GLY A 280 -10.98 25.38 17.32
CA GLY A 280 -11.11 26.50 18.27
C GLY A 280 -12.31 26.39 19.21
N SER A 281 -13.46 25.88 18.76
CA SER A 281 -14.71 25.77 19.54
C SER A 281 -14.61 24.81 20.74
N SER A 282 -13.52 24.06 20.84
CA SER A 282 -13.22 23.16 21.97
C SER A 282 -12.48 23.85 23.13
N GLY A 283 -12.18 25.15 23.04
CA GLY A 283 -11.47 25.90 24.08
C GLY A 283 -12.33 26.85 24.94
N GLU A 284 -13.58 27.16 24.55
CA GLU A 284 -14.33 28.30 25.11
C GLU A 284 -15.70 27.98 25.73
N GLU A 285 -16.12 26.72 25.85
CA GLU A 285 -17.32 26.39 26.64
C GLU A 285 -17.00 26.27 28.14
N SER A 286 -16.33 27.27 28.72
CA SER A 286 -16.29 27.47 30.16
C SER A 286 -17.49 28.36 30.55
N VAL A 287 -18.50 27.73 31.14
CA VAL A 287 -19.52 28.28 32.06
C VAL A 287 -19.60 29.82 32.05
N GLY A 288 -20.58 30.36 31.33
CA GLY A 288 -21.01 31.74 31.45
C GLY A 288 -21.64 31.97 32.82
N GLY A 289 -20.82 32.24 33.82
CA GLY A 289 -21.17 33.04 34.99
C GLY A 289 -20.78 34.47 34.69
N GLU A 290 -21.77 35.33 34.45
CA GLU A 290 -21.59 36.77 34.40
C GLU A 290 -21.11 37.24 35.78
N GLU A 291 -19.83 37.63 35.88
CA GLU A 291 -19.40 38.59 36.89
C GLU A 291 -18.73 39.77 36.18
N GLU A 292 -19.45 40.90 36.22
CA GLU A 292 -18.97 42.23 35.87
C GLU A 292 -17.62 42.50 36.56
N ARG A 293 -16.57 42.71 35.75
CA ARG A 293 -15.36 43.38 36.24
C ARG A 293 -15.43 44.86 35.90
N GLU A 294 -15.81 45.63 36.92
CA GLU A 294 -15.64 47.07 36.99
C GLU A 294 -14.22 47.50 36.59
N ARG A 295 -14.18 48.48 35.69
CA ARG A 295 -12.96 49.21 35.33
C ARG A 295 -12.57 50.11 36.51
N ARG A 296 -11.38 49.91 37.08
CA ARG A 296 -10.72 50.91 37.94
C ARG A 296 -9.54 51.57 37.21
N PRO A 297 -9.29 52.87 37.44
CA PRO A 297 -8.50 53.70 36.55
C PRO A 297 -6.99 53.63 36.82
N ARG A 298 -6.23 53.98 35.78
CA ARG A 298 -4.76 54.16 35.75
C ARG A 298 -4.28 55.04 36.90
N ARG A 299 -3.21 54.61 37.58
CA ARG A 299 -2.32 55.49 38.35
C ARG A 299 -0.99 55.61 37.63
N ASP A 300 -0.70 56.86 37.31
CA ASP A 300 0.54 57.41 36.80
C ASP A 300 1.48 57.68 38.00
N TYR A 301 2.76 57.32 37.87
CA TYR A 301 3.87 57.88 38.66
C TYR A 301 5.14 57.76 37.84
N GLY A 302 5.73 58.92 37.53
CA GLY A 302 6.96 59.05 36.78
C GLY A 302 8.24 59.04 37.63
N GLU A 303 9.34 59.04 36.86
CA GLU A 303 10.67 59.61 37.10
C GLU A 303 11.73 58.92 37.99
N SER A 304 12.78 58.47 37.28
CA SER A 304 14.20 58.89 37.41
C SER A 304 15.25 57.96 38.08
N PHE A 305 16.46 58.07 37.52
CA PHE A 305 17.80 57.53 37.87
C PHE A 305 18.06 56.06 37.48
N GLY A 306 19.12 55.65 36.79
CA GLY A 306 20.35 56.26 36.30
C GLY A 306 21.45 55.20 36.19
N GLY A 307 22.17 55.12 35.05
CA GLY A 307 23.55 54.60 34.96
C GLY A 307 23.79 53.10 34.72
N GLY A 308 24.59 52.80 33.68
CA GLY A 308 25.71 51.87 33.86
C GLY A 308 25.84 50.64 32.93
N ARG A 309 26.73 50.80 31.94
CA ARG A 309 27.69 49.81 31.40
C ARG A 309 27.19 48.58 30.64
N GLY A 310 27.48 48.60 29.34
CA GLY A 310 27.61 47.39 28.53
C GLY A 310 28.88 46.59 28.85
N GLN A 311 28.82 45.31 28.53
CA GLN A 311 29.98 44.46 28.26
C GLN A 311 29.68 43.57 27.04
N ARG A 312 30.75 43.27 26.33
CA ARG A 312 30.85 42.84 24.94
C ARG A 312 31.80 41.63 24.91
N PHE A 313 31.69 40.82 23.84
CA PHE A 313 32.65 39.81 23.32
C PHE A 313 32.67 38.38 23.93
N PRO A 314 33.20 37.35 23.21
CA PRO A 314 33.75 37.36 21.83
C PRO A 314 33.27 36.24 20.87
N ASP A 315 33.51 36.55 19.61
CA ASP A 315 33.65 35.72 18.41
C ASP A 315 34.99 34.97 18.40
N HIS A 316 35.03 33.74 17.87
CA HIS A 316 36.26 33.00 17.59
C HIS A 316 36.24 32.38 16.19
N GLY A 317 37.04 32.97 15.31
CA GLY A 317 37.47 32.39 14.05
C GLY A 317 38.85 31.70 14.16
N ARG A 318 38.96 30.61 13.39
CA ARG A 318 40.08 30.06 12.57
C ARG A 318 41.55 30.15 13.03
N ASP A 319 42.22 29.01 12.83
CA ASP A 319 43.51 28.81 12.09
C ASP A 319 43.59 27.30 11.79
N ASP A 320 43.59 26.78 10.55
CA ASP A 320 44.59 26.77 9.46
C ASP A 320 45.88 25.98 9.72
N ARG A 321 46.09 24.90 8.92
CA ARG A 321 47.37 24.28 8.53
C ARG A 321 47.17 23.11 7.55
N GLY A 322 47.25 23.41 6.25
CA GLY A 322 48.28 22.90 5.32
C GLY A 322 48.40 21.42 4.88
N ARG A 323 48.20 21.23 3.56
CA ARG A 323 48.96 20.40 2.57
C ARG A 323 48.85 18.86 2.57
N ASP A 324 48.35 18.28 1.47
CA ASP A 324 49.21 17.80 0.37
C ASP A 324 48.42 17.37 -0.88
N ASP A 325 48.86 17.88 -2.04
CA ASP A 325 48.48 17.47 -3.39
C ASP A 325 49.13 16.13 -3.76
N ARG A 326 48.38 15.23 -4.44
CA ARG A 326 48.82 14.43 -5.60
C ARG A 326 47.76 13.40 -6.04
N PHE A 327 47.75 13.15 -7.36
CA PHE A 327 47.01 12.14 -8.14
C PHE A 327 45.65 12.53 -8.73
N TYR A 328 45.72 13.40 -9.75
CA TYR A 328 44.97 13.18 -10.99
C TYR A 328 45.66 12.06 -11.79
N ARG A 329 44.94 11.01 -12.16
CA ARG A 329 45.34 10.12 -13.27
C ARG A 329 44.19 10.00 -14.26
N ASP A 330 44.46 10.60 -15.42
CA ASP A 330 43.72 10.54 -16.67
C ASP A 330 43.85 9.11 -17.26
N GLU A 331 42.76 8.36 -17.35
CA GLU A 331 42.67 7.15 -18.18
C GLU A 331 41.63 7.39 -19.28
N ARG A 332 42.08 7.98 -20.38
CA ARG A 332 41.39 7.92 -21.67
C ARG A 332 41.34 6.46 -22.12
N ARG A 333 40.19 5.80 -21.95
CA ARG A 333 39.89 4.55 -22.66
C ARG A 333 39.26 4.88 -24.02
N ASP A 334 39.91 4.36 -25.06
CA ASP A 334 39.44 4.36 -26.44
C ASP A 334 38.00 3.81 -26.53
N ASN A 335 37.05 4.68 -26.86
CA ASN A 335 35.70 4.30 -27.27
C ASN A 335 35.71 3.95 -28.77
N ARG A 336 35.97 2.68 -29.10
CA ARG A 336 35.56 2.10 -30.39
C ARG A 336 34.48 1.03 -30.12
N PRO A 337 33.33 1.08 -30.81
CA PRO A 337 32.31 0.04 -30.68
C PRO A 337 32.83 -1.30 -31.25
N PRO A 338 32.45 -2.45 -30.68
CA PRO A 338 32.83 -3.74 -31.21
C PRO A 338 32.17 -3.98 -32.58
N VAL A 339 32.96 -4.49 -33.53
CA VAL A 339 32.50 -4.92 -34.86
C VAL A 339 31.62 -6.17 -34.71
N PRO A 340 30.47 -6.30 -35.41
CA PRO A 340 29.65 -7.51 -35.35
C PRO A 340 30.42 -8.71 -35.92
N SER A 341 30.61 -9.75 -35.11
CA SER A 341 31.11 -11.04 -35.59
C SER A 341 30.04 -11.73 -36.44
N ALA A 342 30.42 -12.20 -37.64
CA ALA A 342 29.55 -12.96 -38.53
C ALA A 342 28.93 -14.20 -37.83
N PRO A 343 27.67 -14.57 -38.16
CA PRO A 343 27.01 -15.70 -37.52
C PRO A 343 27.73 -17.02 -37.85
N ARG A 344 28.02 -17.82 -36.81
CA ARG A 344 28.51 -19.19 -36.96
C ARG A 344 27.38 -20.12 -37.42
N PRO A 345 27.64 -21.12 -38.28
CA PRO A 345 26.62 -22.03 -38.77
C PRO A 345 26.06 -22.91 -37.64
N ILE A 346 24.73 -23.05 -37.59
CA ILE A 346 24.00 -23.90 -36.67
C ILE A 346 24.22 -25.37 -37.07
N VAL A 347 24.90 -26.13 -36.22
CA VAL A 347 24.94 -27.60 -36.34
C VAL A 347 23.65 -28.16 -35.75
N GLN A 348 22.75 -28.67 -36.60
CA GLN A 348 21.59 -29.44 -36.16
C GLN A 348 22.05 -30.81 -35.67
N ASN A 349 22.12 -31.00 -34.35
CA ASN A 349 22.08 -32.35 -33.78
C ASN A 349 20.62 -32.74 -33.60
N GLN A 350 20.07 -33.47 -34.57
CA GLN A 350 18.74 -34.09 -34.45
C GLN A 350 18.85 -35.33 -33.55
N SER A 351 18.35 -35.25 -32.31
CA SER A 351 18.08 -36.44 -31.50
C SER A 351 16.72 -37.02 -31.89
N ALA A 352 16.69 -38.24 -32.43
CA ALA A 352 15.46 -38.95 -32.77
C ALA A 352 14.59 -39.20 -31.52
N PRO A 353 13.24 -39.21 -31.64
CA PRO A 353 12.36 -39.43 -30.50
C PRO A 353 12.42 -40.91 -30.03
N ALA A 354 12.62 -41.11 -28.73
CA ALA A 354 12.61 -42.44 -28.10
C ALA A 354 11.16 -42.96 -27.95
N SER A 355 10.93 -44.22 -28.31
CA SER A 355 9.61 -44.88 -28.21
C SER A 355 9.32 -45.38 -26.79
N LEU A 356 8.03 -45.44 -26.43
CA LEU A 356 7.56 -45.83 -25.09
C LEU A 356 8.02 -47.24 -24.67
N GLU A 357 8.18 -48.16 -25.63
CA GLU A 357 8.73 -49.50 -25.42
C GLU A 357 10.22 -49.49 -25.06
N SER A 358 10.98 -48.51 -25.55
CA SER A 358 12.39 -48.34 -25.18
C SER A 358 12.55 -47.84 -23.75
N ALA A 359 11.59 -47.06 -23.25
CA ALA A 359 11.62 -46.52 -21.88
C ALA A 359 11.23 -47.58 -20.84
N LEU A 360 10.27 -48.46 -21.16
CA LEU A 360 9.76 -49.50 -20.26
C LEU A 360 10.72 -50.69 -20.07
N SER A 361 11.64 -50.93 -21.02
CA SER A 361 12.65 -52.00 -20.93
C SER A 361 13.91 -51.59 -20.16
N SER A 362 14.11 -50.30 -19.90
CA SER A 362 15.25 -49.78 -19.14
C SER A 362 14.91 -49.57 -17.67
N GLY A 363 15.57 -50.33 -16.77
CA GLY A 363 15.44 -50.15 -15.33
C GLY A 363 15.82 -48.74 -14.84
N PRO A 364 15.37 -48.34 -13.64
CA PRO A 364 15.44 -46.95 -13.17
C PRO A 364 16.87 -46.41 -13.12
N VAL A 365 17.04 -45.20 -13.66
CA VAL A 365 18.28 -44.41 -13.63
C VAL A 365 18.11 -43.23 -12.67
N ASN A 366 19.19 -42.82 -12.01
CA ASN A 366 19.16 -41.60 -11.19
C ASN A 366 19.28 -40.32 -12.06
N PHE A 367 19.14 -39.15 -11.45
CA PHE A 367 19.23 -37.82 -12.11
C PHE A 367 20.56 -37.52 -12.83
N LYS A 368 21.55 -38.42 -12.74
CA LYS A 368 22.82 -38.37 -13.49
C LYS A 368 22.93 -39.47 -14.56
N GLY A 369 21.84 -40.17 -14.87
CA GLY A 369 21.78 -41.19 -15.92
C GLY A 369 22.40 -42.55 -15.56
N LYS A 370 22.74 -42.82 -14.30
CA LYS A 370 23.31 -44.13 -13.88
C LYS A 370 22.22 -45.10 -13.44
N ARG A 371 22.27 -46.35 -13.95
CA ARG A 371 21.35 -47.45 -13.60
C ARG A 371 21.50 -47.84 -12.13
N MET A 372 20.37 -47.93 -11.41
CA MET A 372 20.32 -48.33 -10.01
C MET A 372 20.15 -49.84 -9.86
N LYS A 373 20.91 -50.47 -8.95
CA LYS A 373 20.66 -51.85 -8.51
C LYS A 373 19.62 -51.84 -7.40
N ILE A 374 18.53 -52.58 -7.59
CA ILE A 374 17.45 -52.71 -6.59
C ILE A 374 17.89 -53.79 -5.59
N SER A 375 18.18 -53.40 -4.36
CA SER A 375 18.32 -54.34 -3.23
C SER A 375 16.95 -54.53 -2.58
N GLU A 376 16.50 -55.78 -2.42
CA GLU A 376 15.22 -56.15 -1.80
C GLU A 376 15.09 -55.56 -0.39
N ARG A 377 14.06 -54.73 -0.18
CA ARG A 377 13.68 -54.22 1.14
C ARG A 377 12.64 -55.15 1.76
N VAL A 378 13.00 -55.77 2.89
CA VAL A 378 12.06 -56.49 3.75
C VAL A 378 11.00 -55.51 4.30
N PRO A 379 9.69 -55.80 4.20
CA PRO A 379 8.65 -54.89 4.67
C PRO A 379 8.55 -54.90 6.21
N LYS A 380 8.60 -53.71 6.83
CA LYS A 380 8.26 -53.54 8.26
C LYS A 380 6.72 -53.55 8.44
N PRO A 381 6.19 -54.17 9.51
CA PRO A 381 4.74 -54.20 9.74
C PRO A 381 4.22 -52.80 10.11
N LYS A 382 3.04 -52.46 9.59
CA LYS A 382 2.31 -51.22 9.92
C LYS A 382 1.77 -51.32 11.35
N LYS A 383 1.98 -50.27 12.15
CA LYS A 383 1.31 -50.08 13.45
C LYS A 383 -0.14 -49.71 13.20
N GLU A 384 -1.09 -50.51 13.67
CA GLU A 384 -2.50 -50.13 13.74
C GLU A 384 -2.69 -49.08 14.85
N VAL A 385 -3.52 -48.07 14.56
CA VAL A 385 -3.86 -46.99 15.49
C VAL A 385 -5.08 -47.40 16.28
N ASP A 386 -5.02 -47.37 17.62
CA ASP A 386 -6.12 -47.73 18.50
C ASP A 386 -7.23 -46.66 18.47
N THR A 387 -8.32 -46.98 17.77
CA THR A 387 -9.48 -46.10 17.60
C THR A 387 -10.34 -45.94 18.87
N GLY A 388 -10.11 -46.73 19.92
CA GLY A 388 -10.87 -46.68 21.16
C GLY A 388 -10.56 -45.44 22.01
N GLU A 389 -9.28 -45.07 22.08
CA GLU A 389 -8.80 -43.93 22.89
C GLU A 389 -9.27 -42.59 22.30
N LEU A 390 -9.25 -42.48 20.96
CA LEU A 390 -9.76 -41.33 20.21
C LEU A 390 -11.25 -41.09 20.45
N LYS A 391 -12.06 -42.16 20.55
CA LYS A 391 -13.50 -42.05 20.82
C LYS A 391 -13.78 -41.51 22.22
N LYS A 392 -12.99 -41.93 23.20
CA LYS A 392 -13.10 -41.49 24.60
C LYS A 392 -12.79 -40.00 24.76
N ILE A 393 -11.73 -39.54 24.10
CA ILE A 393 -11.34 -38.11 24.09
C ILE A 393 -12.42 -37.24 23.41
N LEU A 394 -13.05 -37.75 22.35
CA LEU A 394 -14.13 -37.03 21.66
C LEU A 394 -15.39 -36.91 22.53
N GLU A 395 -15.75 -37.97 23.27
CA GLU A 395 -16.91 -37.96 24.18
C GLU A 395 -16.71 -37.04 25.40
N GLU A 396 -15.48 -36.94 25.91
CA GLU A 396 -15.15 -35.99 27.00
C GLU A 396 -15.17 -34.53 26.53
N SER A 397 -14.80 -34.27 25.27
CA SER A 397 -14.82 -32.93 24.69
C SER A 397 -16.23 -32.40 24.39
N LEU A 398 -17.22 -33.28 24.20
CA LEU A 398 -18.61 -32.91 23.91
C LEU A 398 -19.46 -32.66 25.16
N LYS A 399 -18.89 -32.85 26.36
CA LYS A 399 -19.57 -32.63 27.65
C LYS A 399 -19.09 -31.36 28.40
N LYS A 400 -18.24 -30.54 27.79
CA LYS A 400 -17.89 -29.18 28.24
C LYS A 400 -18.46 -28.17 27.26
#